data_AF-A0A1L5J6L6-F1
#
_entry.id   AF-A0A1L5J6L6-F1
#
_cell.length_a   1.000
_cell.length_b   1.000
_cell.length_c   1.000
_cell.angle_alpha   90.00
_cell.angle_beta   90.00
_cell.angle_gamma   90.00
#
_symmetry.space_group_name_H-M   'P 1'
#
loop_
_entity.id
_entity.type
_entity.pdbx_description
1 polymer ?
#
loop_
_entity_poly.entity_id
_entity_poly.type
_entity_poly.pdbx_seq_one_letter_code
_entity_poly.pdbx_strand_id
1 'polypeptide(L)'
;ETGQILLVNYEDLENLKVTTIGAARFLHDGGWDSTKRYFLTAANQSDKIAVVDSRDQALEALVDVDKIPHPGRGANLVDPQYGPVWVTSALGNEKVTFLGTDPENHPNQAWKVVRVLKGQGGGSLFVKTHPN
;
A
#
# COMPACT_ATOMS: atom_id res chain seq x y z
N GLU A 1 0.82 -16.39 8.48
CA GLU A 1 0.25 -15.99 7.17
C GLU A 1 0.98 -16.65 5.99
N THR A 2 0.23 -17.04 4.93
CA THR A 2 0.74 -17.61 3.67
C THR A 2 1.26 -16.56 2.68
N GLY A 3 0.94 -15.28 2.89
CA GLY A 3 1.33 -14.18 2.00
C GLY A 3 0.50 -14.09 0.74
N GLN A 4 -0.79 -14.44 0.82
CA GLN A 4 -1.73 -14.42 -0.28
C GLN A 4 -2.78 -13.33 -0.07
N ILE A 5 -3.13 -12.62 -1.15
CA ILE A 5 -4.27 -11.69 -1.22
C ILE A 5 -5.37 -12.39 -2.03
N LEU A 6 -6.58 -12.42 -1.49
CA LEU A 6 -7.74 -13.07 -2.10
C LEU A 6 -8.72 -12.01 -2.59
N LEU A 7 -8.95 -11.95 -3.89
CA LEU A 7 -10.04 -11.18 -4.46
C LEU A 7 -11.22 -12.13 -4.61
N VAL A 8 -12.22 -11.97 -3.74
CA VAL A 8 -13.40 -12.84 -3.66
C VAL A 8 -14.55 -12.16 -4.39
N ASN A 9 -15.00 -12.74 -5.50
CA ASN A 9 -16.21 -12.29 -6.17
C ASN A 9 -17.43 -12.88 -5.44
N TYR A 10 -18.25 -11.99 -4.88
CA TYR A 10 -19.45 -12.32 -4.09
C TYR A 10 -20.76 -12.16 -4.88
N GLU A 11 -20.71 -12.01 -6.20
CA GLU A 11 -21.89 -11.95 -7.07
C GLU A 11 -22.71 -13.26 -7.06
N ASP A 12 -22.01 -14.40 -6.91
CA ASP A 12 -22.61 -15.72 -6.79
C ASP A 12 -21.88 -16.50 -5.67
N LEU A 13 -22.59 -16.74 -4.57
CA LEU A 13 -22.04 -17.43 -3.40
C LEU A 13 -22.07 -18.96 -3.55
N GLU A 14 -22.87 -19.50 -4.47
CA GLU A 14 -22.93 -20.94 -4.77
C GLU A 14 -21.79 -21.33 -5.72
N ASN A 15 -21.44 -20.44 -6.66
CA ASN A 15 -20.35 -20.63 -7.63
C ASN A 15 -19.20 -19.63 -7.42
N LEU A 16 -18.68 -19.59 -6.19
CA LEU A 16 -17.70 -18.61 -5.74
C LEU A 16 -16.47 -18.56 -6.65
N LYS A 17 -16.18 -17.37 -7.20
CA LYS A 17 -14.94 -17.11 -7.95
C LYS A 17 -13.94 -16.39 -7.06
N VAL A 18 -12.73 -16.93 -6.95
CA VAL A 18 -11.65 -16.36 -6.14
C VAL A 18 -10.38 -16.26 -6.98
N THR A 19 -9.81 -15.06 -7.03
CA THR A 19 -8.47 -14.83 -7.58
C THR A 19 -7.47 -14.78 -6.42
N THR A 20 -6.54 -15.74 -6.39
CA THR A 20 -5.50 -15.83 -5.36
C THR A 20 -4.20 -15.24 -5.89
N ILE A 21 -3.76 -14.13 -5.30
CA ILE A 21 -2.54 -13.43 -5.68
C ILE A 21 -1.46 -13.72 -4.64
N GLY A 22 -0.33 -14.26 -5.08
CA GLY A 22 0.86 -14.35 -4.24
C GLY A 22 1.50 -12.97 -4.07
N ALA A 23 1.75 -12.55 -2.84
CA ALA A 23 2.37 -11.26 -2.52
C ALA A 23 3.65 -11.48 -1.70
N ALA A 24 3.63 -11.14 -0.41
CA ALA A 24 4.72 -11.38 0.53
C ALA A 24 4.15 -11.93 1.85
N ARG A 25 4.95 -12.68 2.62
CA ARG A 25 4.50 -13.20 3.92
C ARG A 25 4.27 -12.06 4.91
N PHE A 26 3.46 -12.32 5.93
CA PHE A 26 3.12 -11.36 6.99
C PHE A 26 2.37 -10.12 6.49
N LEU A 27 1.48 -10.30 5.51
CA LEU A 27 0.45 -9.31 5.18
C LEU A 27 -0.35 -8.97 6.43
N HIS A 28 -0.61 -7.68 6.63
CA HIS A 28 -1.27 -7.19 7.83
C HIS A 28 -2.37 -6.18 7.48
N ASP A 29 -2.01 -4.91 7.33
CA ASP A 29 -2.93 -3.78 7.13
C ASP A 29 -2.58 -2.98 5.88
N GLY A 30 -3.58 -2.31 5.33
CA GLY A 30 -3.47 -1.62 4.06
C GLY A 30 -4.71 -0.81 3.70
N GLY A 31 -4.64 -0.09 2.60
CA GLY A 31 -5.76 0.67 2.10
C GLY A 31 -5.66 0.99 0.62
N TRP A 32 -6.75 1.51 0.11
CA TRP A 32 -6.85 1.95 -1.27
C TRP A 32 -6.10 3.24 -1.51
N ASP A 33 -5.52 3.36 -2.71
CA ASP A 33 -5.09 4.63 -3.26
C ASP A 33 -6.24 5.64 -3.38
N SER A 34 -5.95 6.86 -3.84
CA SER A 34 -6.95 7.90 -4.00
C SER A 34 -8.02 7.55 -5.04
N THR A 35 -7.68 6.78 -6.08
CA THR A 35 -8.60 6.40 -7.17
C THR A 35 -9.46 5.19 -6.85
N LYS A 36 -9.16 4.47 -5.76
CA LYS A 36 -9.83 3.21 -5.38
C LYS A 36 -9.65 2.09 -6.39
N ARG A 37 -8.53 2.11 -7.13
CA ARG A 37 -8.15 1.05 -8.06
C ARG A 37 -7.09 0.13 -7.46
N TYR A 38 -6.12 0.70 -6.76
CA TYR A 38 -4.96 -0.03 -6.27
C TYR A 38 -5.05 -0.25 -4.76
N PHE A 39 -4.91 -1.50 -4.34
CA PHE A 39 -4.83 -1.87 -2.93
C PHE A 39 -3.38 -1.96 -2.51
N LEU A 40 -2.97 -1.11 -1.56
CA LEU A 40 -1.63 -1.10 -0.99
C LEU A 40 -1.67 -1.69 0.42
N THR A 41 -0.87 -2.72 0.68
CA THR A 41 -0.88 -3.43 1.97
C THR A 41 0.52 -3.75 2.47
N ALA A 42 0.73 -3.61 3.77
CA ALA A 42 1.99 -3.88 4.44
C ALA A 42 2.18 -5.38 4.66
N ALA A 43 3.28 -5.91 4.12
CA ALA A 43 3.89 -7.17 4.54
C ALA A 43 4.93 -6.85 5.62
N ASN A 44 4.46 -6.61 6.84
CA ASN A 44 5.18 -5.82 7.85
C ASN A 44 6.52 -6.44 8.28
N GLN A 45 6.55 -7.73 8.64
CA GLN A 45 7.77 -8.46 9.01
C GLN A 45 8.65 -8.81 7.80
N SER A 46 8.23 -8.44 6.59
CA SER A 46 9.02 -8.54 5.36
C SER A 46 9.48 -7.18 4.83
N ASP A 47 9.22 -6.09 5.55
CA ASP A 47 9.63 -4.73 5.20
C ASP A 47 9.20 -4.32 3.78
N LYS A 48 7.98 -4.72 3.38
CA LYS A 48 7.45 -4.50 2.03
C LYS A 48 6.02 -3.93 2.03
N ILE A 49 5.70 -3.19 0.98
CA ILE A 49 4.33 -2.84 0.59
C ILE A 49 3.99 -3.61 -0.69
N ALA A 50 2.94 -4.43 -0.64
CA ALA A 50 2.37 -5.07 -1.82
C ALA A 50 1.33 -4.15 -2.45
N VAL A 51 1.36 -4.02 -3.78
CA VAL A 51 0.42 -3.25 -4.57
C VAL A 51 -0.34 -4.19 -5.49
N VAL A 52 -1.67 -4.17 -5.39
CA VAL A 52 -2.55 -4.99 -6.23
C VAL A 52 -3.48 -4.08 -7.05
N ASP A 53 -3.52 -4.28 -8.37
CA ASP A 53 -4.57 -3.70 -9.20
C ASP A 53 -5.86 -4.53 -9.02
N SER A 54 -6.90 -3.92 -8.45
CA SER A 54 -8.18 -4.61 -8.24
C SER A 54 -9.00 -4.78 -9.50
N ARG A 55 -8.75 -3.96 -10.53
CA ARG A 55 -9.42 -4.05 -11.83
C ARG A 55 -8.85 -5.20 -12.64
N ASP A 56 -7.52 -5.25 -12.74
CA ASP A 56 -6.81 -6.27 -13.53
C ASP A 56 -6.53 -7.54 -12.71
N GLN A 57 -6.82 -7.51 -11.41
CA GLN A 57 -6.69 -8.62 -10.47
C GLN A 57 -5.28 -9.19 -10.40
N ALA A 58 -4.28 -8.30 -10.43
CA ALA A 58 -2.87 -8.66 -10.53
C ALA A 58 -2.01 -7.94 -9.47
N LEU A 59 -0.88 -8.56 -9.13
CA LEU A 59 0.17 -7.91 -8.34
C LEU A 59 0.96 -6.96 -9.25
N GLU A 60 0.93 -5.67 -8.92
CA GLU A 60 1.65 -4.63 -9.68
C GLU A 60 3.08 -4.48 -9.19
N ALA A 61 3.28 -4.51 -7.86
CA ALA A 61 4.59 -4.30 -7.26
C ALA A 61 4.71 -4.88 -5.85
N LEU A 62 5.95 -5.19 -5.48
CA LEU A 62 6.41 -5.37 -4.11
C LEU A 62 7.47 -4.31 -3.85
N VAL A 63 7.12 -3.28 -3.09
CA VAL A 63 7.97 -2.11 -2.83
C VAL A 63 8.66 -2.28 -1.49
N ASP A 64 10.00 -2.22 -1.47
CA ASP A 64 10.78 -2.21 -0.24
C ASP A 64 10.58 -0.91 0.53
N VAL A 65 10.37 -1.04 1.84
CA VAL A 65 10.25 0.09 2.77
C VAL A 65 11.05 -0.19 4.04
N ASP A 66 11.29 0.83 4.84
CA ASP A 66 12.12 0.69 6.03
C ASP A 66 11.34 0.11 7.23
N LYS A 67 11.76 -1.07 7.67
CA LYS A 67 11.52 -1.72 8.97
C LYS A 67 10.11 -1.58 9.57
N ILE A 68 9.28 -2.61 9.38
CA ILE A 68 7.94 -2.80 9.94
C ILE A 68 7.01 -1.62 9.60
N PRO A 69 6.61 -1.47 8.32
CA PRO A 69 5.58 -0.51 7.95
C PRO A 69 4.27 -0.83 8.68
N HIS A 70 3.59 0.21 9.18
CA HIS A 70 2.30 0.10 9.86
C HIS A 70 1.39 1.27 9.45
N PRO A 71 0.67 1.14 8.32
CA PRO A 71 -0.12 2.22 7.73
C PRO A 71 -1.49 2.44 8.38
N GLY A 72 -2.07 1.44 9.04
CA GLY A 72 -3.51 1.33 9.13
C GLY A 72 -4.12 1.21 7.73
N ARG A 73 -4.91 2.21 7.31
CA ARG A 73 -5.38 2.35 5.91
C ARG A 73 -4.45 3.20 5.04
N GLY A 74 -3.40 3.75 5.64
CA GLY A 74 -2.56 4.78 5.05
C GLY A 74 -3.28 6.12 4.87
N ALA A 75 -2.58 7.04 4.23
CA ALA A 75 -3.03 8.39 3.92
C ALA A 75 -2.75 8.72 2.46
N ASN A 76 -3.76 9.21 1.74
CA ASN A 76 -3.63 9.63 0.34
C ASN A 76 -3.51 11.16 0.27
N LEU A 77 -2.53 11.67 -0.46
CA LEU A 77 -2.36 13.11 -0.69
C LEU A 77 -1.75 13.37 -2.07
N VAL A 78 -1.79 14.61 -2.52
CA VAL A 78 -1.08 15.06 -3.73
C VAL A 78 0.22 15.71 -3.28
N ASP A 79 1.34 15.04 -3.54
CA ASP A 79 2.66 15.60 -3.29
C ASP A 79 2.96 16.68 -4.35
N PRO A 80 3.40 17.89 -3.96
CA PRO A 80 3.64 18.99 -4.90
C PRO A 80 4.67 18.67 -6.00
N GLN A 81 5.57 17.72 -5.76
CA GLN A 81 6.63 17.34 -6.68
C GLN A 81 6.35 16.02 -7.41
N TYR A 82 5.68 15.08 -6.74
CA TYR A 82 5.55 13.70 -7.22
C TYR A 82 4.13 13.28 -7.60
N GLY A 83 3.15 14.17 -7.45
CA GLY A 83 1.76 13.87 -7.78
C GLY A 83 1.08 12.99 -6.72
N PRO A 84 0.07 12.18 -7.09
CA PRO A 84 -0.65 11.33 -6.15
C PRO A 84 0.26 10.32 -5.45
N VAL A 85 0.19 10.30 -4.12
CA VAL A 85 0.96 9.40 -3.27
C VAL A 85 0.09 8.78 -2.17
N TRP A 86 0.48 7.58 -1.74
CA TRP A 86 -0.02 6.91 -0.56
C TRP A 86 1.10 6.81 0.48
N VAL A 87 0.76 7.07 1.74
CA VAL A 87 1.72 7.25 2.82
C VAL A 87 1.53 6.19 3.90
N THR A 88 2.65 5.65 4.39
CA THR A 88 2.73 4.79 5.58
C THR A 88 3.70 5.36 6.60
N SER A 89 3.38 5.18 7.88
CA SER A 89 4.33 5.26 8.99
C SER A 89 5.01 3.90 9.22
N ALA A 90 5.99 3.86 10.13
CA ALA A 90 6.64 2.63 10.55
C ALA A 90 6.56 2.43 12.07
N LEU A 91 6.40 1.17 12.49
CA LEU A 91 6.51 0.78 13.89
C LEU A 91 7.99 0.65 14.29
N GLY A 92 8.84 0.16 13.39
CA GLY A 92 10.23 -0.19 13.68
C GLY A 92 11.23 0.96 13.64
N ASN A 93 10.82 2.16 13.19
CA ASN A 93 11.65 3.36 13.07
C ASN A 93 10.79 4.62 12.96
N GLU A 94 11.42 5.79 12.89
CA GLU A 94 10.74 7.09 12.83
C GLU A 94 10.31 7.56 11.44
N LYS A 95 10.49 6.76 10.38
CA LYS A 95 10.27 7.18 9.01
C LYS A 95 8.78 7.22 8.66
N VAL A 96 8.44 8.19 7.82
CA VAL A 96 7.15 8.31 7.14
C VAL A 96 7.43 8.25 5.63
N THR A 97 6.93 7.21 5.00
CA THR A 97 7.32 6.80 3.65
C THR A 97 6.17 7.04 2.67
N PHE A 98 6.48 7.70 1.55
CA PHE A 98 5.53 8.12 0.53
C PHE A 98 5.79 7.30 -0.74
N LEU A 99 4.74 6.64 -1.22
CA LEU A 99 4.78 5.82 -2.43
C LEU A 99 3.95 6.49 -3.53
N GLY A 100 4.48 6.60 -4.74
CA GLY A 100 3.73 7.10 -5.90
C GLY A 100 2.65 6.10 -6.34
N THR A 101 1.44 6.60 -6.67
CA THR A 101 0.27 5.75 -6.96
C THR A 101 -0.43 6.07 -8.29
N ASP A 102 0.22 6.83 -9.18
CA ASP A 102 -0.37 7.24 -10.45
C ASP A 102 0.47 6.74 -11.65
N PRO A 103 0.26 5.49 -12.08
CA PRO A 103 0.98 4.92 -13.23
C PRO A 103 0.59 5.56 -14.57
N GLU A 104 -0.51 6.30 -14.66
CA GLU A 104 -0.98 6.90 -15.91
C GLU A 104 -0.30 8.25 -16.17
N ASN A 105 -0.35 9.18 -15.21
CA ASN A 105 0.21 10.53 -15.40
C ASN A 105 1.60 10.71 -14.76
N HIS A 106 1.97 9.86 -13.81
CA HIS A 106 3.27 9.89 -13.12
C HIS A 106 4.01 8.53 -13.20
N PRO A 107 4.17 7.94 -14.40
CA PRO A 107 4.68 6.57 -14.57
C PRO A 107 6.10 6.37 -14.01
N ASN A 108 6.92 7.43 -13.99
CA ASN A 108 8.27 7.35 -13.46
C ASN A 108 8.31 7.20 -11.93
N GLN A 109 7.25 7.64 -11.25
CA GLN A 109 7.09 7.67 -9.79
C GLN A 109 6.23 6.52 -9.27
N ALA A 110 5.36 5.95 -10.11
CA ALA A 110 4.47 4.88 -9.72
C ALA A 110 5.21 3.70 -9.11
N TRP A 111 4.69 3.22 -7.97
CA TRP A 111 5.18 2.05 -7.24
C TRP A 111 6.63 2.17 -6.75
N LYS A 112 7.08 3.39 -6.52
CA LYS A 112 8.39 3.69 -5.92
C LYS A 112 8.22 4.52 -4.67
N VAL A 113 9.16 4.34 -3.73
CA VAL A 113 9.35 5.30 -2.64
C VAL A 113 9.89 6.60 -3.24
N VAL A 114 9.09 7.66 -3.17
CA VAL A 114 9.42 8.97 -3.76
C VAL A 114 9.87 9.99 -2.73
N ARG A 115 9.48 9.79 -1.46
CA ARG A 115 9.85 10.66 -0.35
C ARG A 115 9.88 9.86 0.95
N VAL A 116 10.87 10.16 1.79
CA VAL A 116 10.93 9.68 3.17
C VAL A 116 11.11 10.88 4.07
N LEU A 117 10.19 11.06 5.02
CA LEU A 117 10.25 12.11 6.02
C LEU A 117 10.57 11.52 7.40
N LYS A 118 11.10 12.36 8.28
CA LYS A 118 11.33 12.01 9.68
C LYS A 118 10.09 12.37 10.50
N GLY A 119 9.46 11.36 11.08
CA GLY A 119 8.39 11.49 12.07
C GLY A 119 8.94 11.69 13.49
N GLN A 120 8.08 11.52 14.49
CA GLN A 120 8.39 11.81 15.90
C GLN A 120 9.32 10.77 16.55
N GLY A 121 9.32 9.53 16.05
CA GLY A 121 10.03 8.39 16.63
C GLY A 121 9.48 7.06 16.11
N GLY A 122 10.09 5.95 16.52
CA GLY A 122 9.52 4.61 16.33
C GLY A 122 8.23 4.40 17.12
N GLY A 123 7.50 3.33 16.81
CA GLY A 123 6.24 2.98 17.46
C GLY A 123 4.99 3.64 16.84
N SER A 124 5.10 4.21 15.64
CA SER A 124 3.95 4.81 14.96
C SER A 124 3.01 3.73 14.42
N LEU A 125 1.71 3.88 14.69
CA LEU A 125 0.67 2.93 14.29
C LEU A 125 -0.21 3.44 13.15
N PHE A 126 -0.37 4.75 13.01
CA PHE A 126 -1.33 5.33 12.09
C PHE A 126 -0.80 6.62 11.49
N VAL A 127 -1.11 6.81 10.21
CA VAL A 127 -0.99 8.08 9.50
C VAL A 127 -2.37 8.50 8.97
N LYS A 128 -2.65 9.80 8.91
CA LYS A 128 -3.95 10.32 8.47
C LYS A 128 -3.83 11.63 7.73
N THR A 129 -4.76 11.84 6.80
CA THR A 129 -5.01 13.08 6.09
C THR A 129 -6.46 13.07 5.59
N HIS A 130 -6.93 14.19 5.04
CA HIS A 130 -8.24 14.33 4.40
C HIS A 130 -8.11 15.25 3.18
N PRO A 131 -8.85 15.03 2.08
CA PRO A 131 -8.94 15.99 0.98
C PRO A 131 -9.46 17.34 1.48
N ASN A 132 -8.88 18.45 1.02
CA ASN A 132 -9.45 19.77 1.31
C ASN A 132 -10.78 19.96 0.57
#